data_AF-A0A3S5Y143-F1
#
_entry.id   AF-A0A3S5Y143-F1
#
_cell.length_a   1.000
_cell.length_b   1.000
_cell.length_c   1.000
_cell.angle_alpha   90.00
_cell.angle_beta   90.00
_cell.angle_gamma   90.00
#
_symmetry.space_group_name_H-M   'P 1'
#
loop_
_entity.id
_entity.type
_entity.pdbx_description
1 polymer ?
#
loop_
_entity_poly.entity_id
_entity_poly.type
_entity_poly.pdbx_seq_one_letter_code
_entity_poly.pdbx_strand_id
1 'polypeptide(L)'
;MGHTAGQIIPLALGMIVSPIPVAALIAILLSARARTNAFAFTAAAVAASVVVVGITAATTGTSAAHAGRAAHPTQLIFATLFGLVFVVLAVLTWRGRPRNGAPAVMPTWMAQIDTMGPGRAAVLSLLLTVPNAKNLPLELKAGALIAEGHLPPSHAAALTALFAVLGGTALIVLAVLAAVPSKRVTAALGVVKEELIQHNAAIMTVLFVLLAGLQVSHIVTALTA
;
A
#
# COMPACT_ATOMS: atom_id res chain seq x y z
N MET A 1 -6.47 -24.86 0.57
CA MET A 1 -5.41 -23.85 0.85
C MET A 1 -4.52 -23.55 -0.35
N GLY A 2 -3.90 -24.56 -0.99
CA GLY A 2 -2.88 -24.34 -2.03
C GLY A 2 -3.34 -23.50 -3.23
N HIS A 3 -4.57 -23.71 -3.71
CA HIS A 3 -5.15 -22.92 -4.80
C HIS A 3 -5.29 -21.42 -4.44
N THR A 4 -5.90 -21.13 -3.28
CA THR A 4 -6.07 -19.76 -2.77
C THR A 4 -4.72 -19.09 -2.51
N ALA A 5 -3.75 -19.82 -1.94
CA ALA A 5 -2.39 -19.31 -1.74
C ALA A 5 -1.72 -18.92 -3.08
N GLY A 6 -1.87 -19.74 -4.11
CA GLY A 6 -1.34 -19.47 -5.45
C GLY A 6 -1.90 -18.20 -6.10
N GLN A 7 -3.13 -17.80 -5.76
CA GLN A 7 -3.76 -16.58 -6.27
C GLN A 7 -3.43 -15.34 -5.44
N ILE A 8 -3.23 -15.51 -4.13
CA ILE A 8 -2.92 -14.42 -3.19
C ILE A 8 -1.46 -13.97 -3.32
N ILE A 9 -0.52 -14.88 -3.59
CA ILE A 9 0.92 -14.54 -3.70
C ILE A 9 1.18 -13.46 -4.78
N PRO A 10 0.69 -13.58 -6.03
CA PRO A 10 0.88 -12.52 -7.03
C PRO A 10 0.26 -11.18 -6.63
N LEU A 11 -0.89 -11.19 -5.93
CA LEU A 11 -1.54 -9.97 -5.45
C LEU A 11 -0.68 -9.29 -4.37
N ALA A 12 -0.12 -10.07 -3.45
CA ALA A 12 0.75 -9.57 -2.41
C ALA A 12 2.05 -8.99 -3.00
N LEU A 13 2.61 -9.65 -4.03
CA LEU A 13 3.78 -9.13 -4.76
C LEU A 13 3.47 -7.78 -5.43
N GLY A 14 2.27 -7.60 -5.97
CA GLY A 14 1.82 -6.32 -6.54
C GLY A 14 1.74 -5.18 -5.51
N MET A 15 1.53 -5.51 -4.23
CA MET A 15 1.42 -4.54 -3.14
C MET A 15 2.77 -4.02 -2.62
N ILE A 16 3.87 -4.77 -2.86
CA ILE A 16 5.21 -4.47 -2.31
C ILE A 16 5.69 -3.06 -2.65
N VAL A 17 5.38 -2.58 -3.86
CA VAL A 17 5.95 -1.34 -4.39
C VAL A 17 5.11 -0.16 -3.89
N SER A 18 5.41 0.38 -2.70
CA SER A 18 4.76 1.59 -2.16
C SER A 18 5.65 2.80 -1.95
N PRO A 19 5.81 3.68 -2.96
CA PRO A 19 6.77 4.80 -2.91
C PRO A 19 6.55 5.72 -1.71
N ILE A 20 5.31 6.07 -1.39
CA ILE A 20 4.99 7.01 -0.31
C ILE A 20 5.31 6.43 1.08
N PRO A 21 4.75 5.27 1.50
CA PRO A 21 5.13 4.64 2.77
C PRO A 21 6.62 4.31 2.87
N VAL A 22 7.25 3.91 1.77
CA VAL A 22 8.70 3.64 1.71
C VAL A 22 9.50 4.92 1.95
N ALA A 23 9.18 6.02 1.29
CA ALA A 23 9.85 7.30 1.49
C ALA A 23 9.63 7.85 2.91
N ALA A 24 8.42 7.71 3.46
CA ALA A 24 8.12 8.07 4.84
C ALA A 24 8.94 7.25 5.84
N LEU A 25 9.03 5.94 5.63
CA LEU A 25 9.83 5.07 6.47
C LEU A 25 11.32 5.41 6.36
N ILE A 26 11.85 5.68 5.17
CA ILE A 26 13.24 6.11 5.00
C ILE A 26 13.51 7.43 5.73
N ALA A 27 12.58 8.40 5.67
CA ALA A 27 12.72 9.63 6.43
C ALA A 27 12.73 9.37 7.94
N ILE A 28 11.90 8.44 8.43
CA ILE A 28 11.91 7.98 9.82
C ILE A 28 13.25 7.32 10.18
N LEU A 29 13.84 6.51 9.29
CA LEU A 29 15.12 5.84 9.51
C LEU A 29 16.30 6.80 9.67
N LEU A 30 16.17 8.04 9.18
CA LEU A 30 17.18 9.08 9.33
C LEU A 30 16.93 9.99 10.55
N SER A 31 15.86 9.75 11.31
CA SER A 31 15.51 10.54 12.50
C SER A 31 16.23 10.07 13.76
N ALA A 32 16.24 10.91 14.79
CA ALA A 32 16.81 10.56 16.11
C ALA A 32 16.17 9.30 16.74
N ARG A 33 14.92 8.97 16.38
CA ARG A 33 14.16 7.82 16.90
C ARG A 33 13.91 6.76 15.83
N ALA A 34 14.86 6.57 14.92
CA ALA A 34 14.77 5.67 13.78
C ALA A 34 14.22 4.28 14.13
N ARG A 35 14.81 3.59 15.10
CA ARG A 35 14.46 2.19 15.42
C ARG A 35 13.02 2.06 15.92
N THR A 36 12.64 2.81 16.95
CA THR A 36 11.31 2.70 17.57
C THR A 36 10.20 3.18 16.65
N ASN A 37 10.43 4.27 15.91
CA ASN A 37 9.45 4.80 14.97
C ASN A 37 9.31 3.92 13.72
N ALA A 38 10.40 3.30 13.23
CA ALA A 38 10.33 2.39 12.08
C ALA A 38 9.51 1.14 12.39
N PHE A 39 9.71 0.52 13.56
CA PHE A 39 8.89 -0.62 13.97
C PHE A 39 7.43 -0.23 14.19
N ALA A 40 7.16 0.90 14.82
CA ALA A 40 5.78 1.38 15.01
C ALA A 40 5.07 1.67 13.68
N PHE A 41 5.76 2.30 12.74
CA PHE A 41 5.24 2.58 11.40
C PHE A 41 4.93 1.29 10.64
N THR A 42 5.87 0.35 10.59
CA THR A 42 5.71 -0.92 9.88
C THR A 42 4.64 -1.81 10.52
N ALA A 43 4.61 -1.91 11.85
CA ALA A 43 3.59 -2.68 12.56
C ALA A 43 2.19 -2.13 12.28
N ALA A 44 2.01 -0.79 12.30
CA ALA A 44 0.74 -0.17 11.96
C ALA A 44 0.31 -0.43 10.50
N ALA A 45 1.26 -0.42 9.55
CA ALA A 45 0.98 -0.74 8.14
C ALA A 45 0.52 -2.19 7.96
N VAL A 46 1.25 -3.14 8.54
CA VAL A 46 0.91 -4.57 8.46
C VAL A 46 -0.41 -4.85 9.16
N ALA A 47 -0.63 -4.28 10.35
CA ALA A 47 -1.88 -4.44 11.09
C ALA A 47 -3.08 -3.88 10.31
N ALA A 48 -2.94 -2.70 9.68
CA ALA A 48 -3.98 -2.15 8.83
C ALA A 48 -4.35 -3.09 7.68
N SER A 49 -3.35 -3.66 6.99
CA SER A 49 -3.60 -4.60 5.90
C SER A 49 -4.30 -5.88 6.38
N VAL A 50 -3.88 -6.43 7.52
CA VAL A 50 -4.56 -7.58 8.16
C VAL A 50 -6.02 -7.24 8.47
N VAL A 51 -6.30 -6.05 9.00
CA VAL A 51 -7.66 -5.62 9.32
C VAL A 51 -8.50 -5.48 8.06
N VAL A 52 -8.02 -4.82 7.01
CA VAL A 52 -8.78 -4.61 5.77
C VAL A 52 -9.10 -5.95 5.10
N VAL A 53 -8.09 -6.81 4.92
CA VAL A 53 -8.26 -8.14 4.30
C VAL A 53 -9.15 -9.02 5.15
N GLY A 54 -8.94 -9.03 6.47
CA GLY A 54 -9.72 -9.84 7.42
C GLY A 54 -11.19 -9.43 7.49
N ILE A 55 -11.47 -8.12 7.57
CA ILE A 55 -12.85 -7.60 7.50
C ILE A 55 -13.49 -8.03 6.19
N THR A 56 -12.79 -7.82 5.06
CA THR A 56 -13.33 -8.18 3.75
C THR A 56 -13.64 -9.68 3.65
N ALA A 57 -12.74 -10.53 4.12
CA ALA A 57 -12.96 -11.98 4.15
C ALA A 57 -14.17 -12.37 5.02
N ALA A 58 -14.35 -11.71 6.17
CA ALA A 58 -15.47 -11.96 7.07
C ALA A 58 -16.83 -11.46 6.52
N THR A 59 -16.86 -10.30 5.87
CA THR A 59 -18.11 -9.68 5.36
C THR A 59 -18.54 -10.21 4.00
N THR A 60 -17.61 -10.78 3.23
CA THR A 60 -17.94 -11.37 1.92
C THR A 60 -18.75 -12.66 2.10
N GLY A 61 -18.48 -13.45 3.14
CA GLY A 61 -19.24 -14.66 3.46
C GLY A 61 -20.66 -14.42 3.97
N THR A 62 -20.92 -13.30 4.65
CA THR A 62 -22.29 -12.94 5.12
C THR A 62 -23.19 -12.39 4.02
N SER A 63 -22.60 -11.99 2.88
CA SER A 63 -23.33 -11.50 1.70
C SER A 63 -23.69 -12.61 0.70
N ALA A 64 -23.32 -13.86 0.97
CA ALA A 64 -23.56 -15.01 0.09
C ALA A 64 -25.04 -15.43 -0.04
N ALA A 65 -25.98 -14.64 0.51
CA ALA A 65 -27.41 -14.85 0.31
C ALA A 65 -27.96 -14.24 -1.00
N HIS A 66 -27.22 -13.40 -1.73
CA HIS A 66 -27.74 -12.75 -2.95
C HIS A 66 -26.68 -12.47 -4.04
N ALA A 67 -26.00 -13.49 -4.57
CA ALA A 67 -25.10 -13.31 -5.71
C ALA A 67 -25.47 -14.24 -6.87
N GLY A 68 -26.48 -13.82 -7.63
CA GLY A 68 -26.61 -14.22 -9.03
C GLY A 68 -25.52 -13.54 -9.86
N ARG A 69 -24.91 -14.31 -10.76
CA ARG A 69 -23.79 -13.94 -11.62
C ARG A 69 -24.14 -12.78 -12.57
N ALA A 70 -23.82 -11.56 -12.14
CA ALA A 70 -23.64 -10.34 -12.94
C ALA A 70 -22.77 -9.37 -12.12
N ALA A 71 -21.89 -8.60 -12.77
CA ALA A 71 -21.13 -7.56 -12.07
C ALA A 71 -22.11 -6.56 -11.43
N HIS A 72 -22.13 -6.48 -10.09
CA HIS A 72 -23.02 -5.53 -9.42
C HIS A 72 -22.71 -4.10 -9.91
N PRO A 73 -23.72 -3.26 -10.20
CA PRO A 73 -23.52 -1.89 -10.67
C PRO A 73 -22.65 -1.05 -9.73
N THR A 74 -22.62 -1.40 -8.44
CA THR A 74 -21.71 -0.83 -7.44
C THR A 74 -20.24 -1.05 -7.79
N GLN A 75 -19.84 -2.23 -8.28
CA GLN A 75 -18.46 -2.53 -8.67
C GLN A 75 -18.00 -1.69 -9.86
N LEU A 76 -18.87 -1.47 -10.85
CA LEU A 76 -18.62 -0.59 -11.99
C LEU A 76 -18.49 0.89 -11.57
N ILE A 77 -19.37 1.34 -10.68
CA ILE A 77 -19.32 2.70 -10.11
C ILE A 77 -17.98 2.91 -9.39
N PHE A 78 -17.58 2.00 -8.51
CA PHE A 78 -16.31 2.09 -7.79
C PHE A 78 -15.11 2.07 -8.73
N ALA A 79 -15.05 1.12 -9.68
CA ALA A 79 -13.94 1.04 -10.65
C ALA A 79 -13.80 2.34 -11.46
N THR A 80 -14.91 2.92 -11.89
CA THR A 80 -14.93 4.18 -12.65
C THR A 80 -14.49 5.37 -11.78
N LEU A 81 -15.03 5.49 -10.57
CA LEU A 81 -14.67 6.56 -9.63
C LEU A 81 -13.18 6.52 -9.28
N PHE A 82 -12.67 5.36 -8.89
CA PHE A 82 -11.25 5.20 -8.57
C PHE A 82 -10.36 5.40 -9.79
N GLY A 83 -10.75 4.90 -10.96
CA GLY A 83 -10.05 5.14 -12.22
C GLY A 83 -9.92 6.62 -12.54
N LEU A 84 -11.01 7.38 -12.42
CA LEU A 84 -11.00 8.83 -12.67
C LEU A 84 -10.14 9.58 -11.66
N VAL A 85 -10.24 9.23 -10.37
CA VAL A 85 -9.40 9.80 -9.31
C VAL A 85 -7.92 9.55 -9.61
N PHE A 86 -7.53 8.34 -10.03
CA PHE A 86 -6.14 8.06 -10.39
C PHE A 86 -5.65 8.87 -11.58
N VAL A 87 -6.47 9.06 -12.61
CA VAL A 87 -6.12 9.91 -13.75
C VAL A 87 -5.88 11.35 -13.29
N VAL A 88 -6.79 11.90 -12.47
CA VAL A 88 -6.65 13.25 -11.91
C VAL A 88 -5.38 13.37 -11.08
N LEU A 89 -5.12 12.42 -10.18
CA LEU A 89 -3.90 12.39 -9.37
C LEU A 89 -2.64 12.25 -10.23
N ALA A 90 -2.64 11.44 -11.30
CA ALA A 90 -1.54 11.33 -12.25
C ALA A 90 -1.22 12.69 -12.88
N VAL A 91 -2.25 13.39 -13.38
CA VAL A 91 -2.09 14.69 -14.03
C VAL A 91 -1.60 15.75 -13.05
N LEU A 92 -2.17 15.81 -11.84
CA LEU A 92 -1.77 16.76 -10.82
C LEU A 92 -0.32 16.52 -10.36
N THR A 93 0.05 15.25 -10.16
CA THR A 93 1.40 14.87 -9.72
C THR A 93 2.44 15.15 -10.81
N TRP A 94 2.10 14.86 -12.07
CA TRP A 94 2.96 15.16 -13.21
C TRP A 94 3.17 16.66 -13.40
N ARG A 95 2.11 17.45 -13.22
CA ARG A 95 2.15 18.92 -13.34
C ARG A 95 2.89 19.60 -12.18
N GLY A 96 2.80 19.04 -10.97
CA GLY A 96 3.51 19.51 -9.78
C GLY A 96 4.95 19.01 -9.66
N ARG A 97 5.44 18.21 -10.62
CA ARG A 97 6.84 17.73 -10.64
C ARG A 97 7.82 18.92 -10.64
N PRO A 98 8.84 18.93 -9.77
CA PRO A 98 9.91 19.94 -9.83
C PRO A 98 10.52 19.96 -11.23
N ARG A 99 10.46 21.11 -11.89
CA ARG A 99 11.12 21.34 -13.18
C ARG A 99 12.40 22.15 -12.94
N ASN A 100 13.46 21.82 -13.68
CA ASN A 100 14.69 22.60 -13.80
C ASN A 100 15.56 22.70 -12.52
N GLY A 101 15.98 21.56 -11.95
CA GLY A 101 17.00 21.57 -10.88
C GLY A 101 16.58 22.29 -9.58
N ALA A 102 15.30 22.67 -9.46
CA ALA A 102 14.77 23.29 -8.25
C ALA A 102 14.80 22.28 -7.09
N PRO A 103 15.25 22.68 -5.89
CA PRO A 103 15.28 21.79 -4.74
C PRO A 103 13.88 21.25 -4.47
N ALA A 104 13.76 19.93 -4.35
CA ALA A 104 12.50 19.30 -4.06
C ALA A 104 11.97 19.83 -2.72
N VAL A 105 10.79 20.45 -2.74
CA VAL A 105 10.17 21.03 -1.53
C VAL A 105 9.93 19.91 -0.54
N MET A 106 10.66 19.93 0.57
CA MET A 106 10.52 18.96 1.65
C MET A 106 9.05 18.97 2.11
N PRO A 107 8.34 17.83 2.06
CA PRO A 107 6.96 17.75 2.52
C PRO A 107 6.80 18.26 3.96
N THR A 108 5.73 18.99 4.25
CA THR A 108 5.52 19.64 5.57
C THR A 108 5.52 18.67 6.75
N TRP A 109 5.15 17.40 6.53
CA TRP A 109 5.21 16.34 7.56
C TRP A 109 6.64 15.91 7.93
N MET A 110 7.64 16.23 7.10
CA MET A 110 9.05 15.90 7.35
C MET A 110 9.68 16.83 8.40
N ALA A 111 9.13 18.04 8.60
CA ALA A 111 9.62 19.01 9.59
C ALA A 111 9.42 18.56 11.05
N GLN A 112 8.59 17.54 11.30
CA GLN A 112 8.28 17.07 12.66
C GLN A 112 8.82 15.67 12.96
N ILE A 113 9.49 15.02 12.01
CA ILE A 113 9.96 13.63 12.14
C ILE A 113 10.95 13.46 13.30
N ASP A 114 11.82 14.44 13.54
CA ASP A 114 12.86 14.34 14.58
C ASP A 114 12.30 14.40 16.02
N THR A 115 11.14 15.02 16.21
CA THR A 115 10.46 15.10 17.51
C THR A 115 9.32 14.08 17.65
N MET A 116 9.08 13.29 16.60
CA MET A 116 7.97 12.36 16.53
C MET A 116 8.22 11.13 17.43
N GLY A 117 7.25 10.79 18.27
CA GLY A 117 7.22 9.53 19.01
C GLY A 117 6.56 8.37 18.23
N PRO A 118 6.66 7.13 18.74
CA PRO A 118 6.20 5.93 18.02
C PRO A 118 4.69 5.94 17.74
N GLY A 119 3.86 6.51 18.63
CA GLY A 119 2.42 6.63 18.40
C GLY A 119 2.08 7.51 17.19
N ARG A 120 2.78 8.64 17.02
CA ARG A 120 2.60 9.50 15.84
C ARG A 120 3.13 8.83 14.57
N ALA A 121 4.20 8.03 14.67
CA ALA A 121 4.70 7.23 13.55
C ALA A 121 3.67 6.18 13.08
N ALA A 122 2.98 5.53 14.02
CA ALA A 122 1.90 4.60 13.72
C ALA A 122 0.71 5.31 13.05
N VAL A 123 0.28 6.46 13.58
CA VAL A 123 -0.79 7.28 12.96
C VAL A 123 -0.40 7.72 11.55
N LEU A 124 0.83 8.20 11.36
CA LEU A 124 1.34 8.57 10.04
C LEU A 124 1.28 7.39 9.07
N SER A 125 1.67 6.19 9.53
CA SER A 125 1.56 4.97 8.73
C SER A 125 0.13 4.72 8.29
N LEU A 126 -0.83 4.71 9.22
CA LEU A 126 -2.25 4.51 8.92
C LEU A 126 -2.78 5.54 7.91
N LEU A 127 -2.41 6.82 8.07
CA LEU A 127 -2.80 7.88 7.15
C LEU A 127 -2.21 7.71 5.74
N LEU A 128 -1.06 7.04 5.60
CA LEU A 128 -0.39 6.83 4.33
C LEU A 128 -0.70 5.48 3.68
N THR A 129 -1.19 4.50 4.44
CA THR A 129 -1.46 3.14 3.97
C THR A 129 -2.94 2.87 3.78
N VAL A 130 -3.81 3.30 4.70
CA VAL A 130 -5.26 3.01 4.67
C VAL A 130 -5.97 3.77 3.53
N PRO A 131 -5.74 5.08 3.32
CA PRO A 131 -6.33 5.81 2.21
C PRO A 131 -5.63 5.53 0.87
N ASN A 132 -4.59 4.68 0.86
CA ASN A 132 -3.78 4.44 -0.32
C ASN A 132 -4.56 3.59 -1.32
N ALA A 133 -5.31 4.29 -2.16
CA ALA A 133 -6.25 3.74 -3.12
C ALA A 133 -5.67 2.65 -4.02
N LYS A 134 -4.33 2.55 -4.13
CA LYS A 134 -3.68 1.49 -4.91
C LYS A 134 -3.69 0.11 -4.26
N ASN A 135 -3.59 0.05 -2.93
CA ASN A 135 -3.45 -1.21 -2.19
C ASN A 135 -4.83 -1.76 -1.83
N LEU A 136 -5.80 -0.87 -1.62
CA LEU A 136 -7.18 -1.22 -1.32
C LEU A 136 -7.77 -2.24 -2.31
N PRO A 137 -7.70 -2.06 -3.65
CA PRO A 137 -8.20 -3.07 -4.59
C PRO A 137 -7.55 -4.45 -4.43
N LEU A 138 -6.24 -4.50 -4.15
CA LEU A 138 -5.51 -5.75 -3.95
C LEU A 138 -5.91 -6.42 -2.63
N GLU A 139 -6.03 -5.64 -1.56
CA GLU A 139 -6.48 -6.10 -0.24
C GLU A 139 -7.91 -6.61 -0.26
N LEU A 140 -8.82 -5.88 -0.91
CA LEU A 140 -10.21 -6.28 -1.09
C LEU A 140 -10.31 -7.58 -1.90
N LYS A 141 -9.56 -7.68 -3.01
CA LYS A 141 -9.51 -8.90 -3.83
C LYS A 141 -8.93 -10.09 -3.07
N ALA A 142 -7.88 -9.88 -2.27
CA ALA A 142 -7.32 -10.92 -1.43
C ALA A 142 -8.34 -11.40 -0.39
N GLY A 143 -9.06 -10.49 0.27
CA GLY A 143 -10.13 -10.82 1.21
C GLY A 143 -11.27 -11.62 0.56
N ALA A 144 -11.70 -11.24 -0.65
CA ALA A 144 -12.70 -11.97 -1.41
C ALA A 144 -12.25 -13.40 -1.76
N LEU A 145 -11.02 -13.59 -2.24
CA LEU A 145 -10.45 -14.91 -2.54
C LEU A 145 -10.35 -15.81 -1.30
N ILE A 146 -10.05 -15.22 -0.13
CA ILE A 146 -10.02 -15.95 1.14
C ILE A 146 -11.43 -16.43 1.52
N ALA A 147 -12.45 -15.57 1.34
CA ALA A 147 -13.84 -15.91 1.60
C ALA A 147 -14.35 -17.02 0.66
N GLU A 148 -14.09 -16.91 -0.65
CA GLU A 148 -14.47 -17.90 -1.66
C GLU A 148 -13.83 -19.28 -1.42
N GLY A 149 -12.68 -19.32 -0.75
CA GLY A 149 -11.99 -20.56 -0.40
C GLY A 149 -12.71 -21.43 0.63
N HIS A 150 -13.76 -20.92 1.30
CA HIS A 150 -14.52 -21.61 2.37
C HIS A 150 -13.60 -22.31 3.39
N LEU A 151 -12.50 -21.64 3.73
CA LEU A 151 -11.43 -22.22 4.55
C LEU A 151 -11.79 -22.18 6.04
N PRO A 152 -11.25 -23.11 6.86
CA PRO A 152 -11.32 -23.00 8.31
C PRO A 152 -10.74 -21.65 8.78
N PRO A 153 -11.24 -21.06 9.88
CA PRO A 153 -10.80 -19.74 10.36
C PRO A 153 -9.29 -19.61 10.55
N SER A 154 -8.62 -20.68 11.01
CA SER A 154 -7.17 -20.73 11.16
C SER A 154 -6.42 -20.55 9.84
N HIS A 155 -6.91 -21.15 8.76
CA HIS A 155 -6.32 -21.07 7.43
C HIS A 155 -6.60 -19.73 6.77
N ALA A 156 -7.79 -19.16 6.97
CA ALA A 156 -8.12 -17.80 6.52
C ALA A 156 -7.23 -16.75 7.22
N ALA A 157 -7.02 -16.89 8.54
CA ALA A 157 -6.11 -16.05 9.30
C ALA A 157 -4.66 -16.18 8.82
N ALA A 158 -4.20 -17.41 8.56
CA ALA A 158 -2.85 -17.65 8.04
C ALA A 158 -2.63 -17.00 6.66
N LEU A 159 -3.59 -17.11 5.73
CA LEU A 159 -3.49 -16.47 4.41
C LEU A 159 -3.56 -14.95 4.49
N THR A 160 -4.37 -14.41 5.41
CA THR A 160 -4.44 -12.97 5.67
C THR A 160 -3.09 -12.44 6.17
N ALA A 161 -2.50 -13.12 7.16
CA ALA A 161 -1.18 -12.77 7.68
C ALA A 161 -0.10 -12.90 6.60
N LEU A 162 -0.13 -13.97 5.80
CA LEU A 162 0.79 -14.18 4.69
C LEU A 162 0.72 -13.04 3.67
N PHE A 163 -0.49 -12.65 3.26
CA PHE A 163 -0.68 -11.53 2.33
C PHE A 163 -0.12 -10.22 2.89
N ALA A 164 -0.45 -9.88 4.14
CA ALA A 164 -0.02 -8.64 4.77
C ALA A 164 1.51 -8.58 4.96
N VAL A 165 2.14 -9.70 5.32
CA VAL A 165 3.60 -9.78 5.45
C VAL A 165 4.27 -9.66 4.09
N LEU A 166 3.78 -10.39 3.07
CA LEU A 166 4.33 -10.33 1.72
C LEU A 166 4.18 -8.92 1.12
N GLY A 167 3.00 -8.30 1.21
CA GLY A 167 2.77 -6.93 0.75
C GLY A 167 3.56 -5.87 1.55
N GLY A 168 3.80 -6.13 2.83
CA GLY A 168 4.58 -5.29 3.73
C GLY A 168 6.09 -5.49 3.66
N THR A 169 6.60 -6.43 2.85
CA THR A 169 8.01 -6.86 2.87
C THR A 169 8.99 -5.69 2.76
N ALA A 170 8.74 -4.72 1.88
CA ALA A 170 9.60 -3.55 1.72
C ALA A 170 9.73 -2.75 3.04
N LEU A 171 8.62 -2.55 3.76
CA LEU A 171 8.59 -1.84 5.03
C LEU A 171 9.22 -2.66 6.16
N ILE A 172 9.03 -3.99 6.13
CA ILE A 172 9.64 -4.91 7.09
C ILE A 172 11.16 -4.90 6.95
N VAL A 173 11.68 -5.03 5.72
CA VAL A 173 13.13 -4.98 5.45
C VAL A 173 13.72 -3.65 5.93
N LEU A 174 13.08 -2.53 5.62
CA LEU A 174 13.53 -1.21 6.08
C LEU A 174 13.51 -1.07 7.61
N ALA A 175 12.48 -1.57 8.29
CA ALA A 175 12.41 -1.57 9.75
C ALA A 175 13.47 -2.47 10.40
N VAL A 176 13.79 -3.62 9.79
CA VAL A 176 14.88 -4.49 10.25
C VAL A 176 16.23 -3.80 10.06
N LEU A 177 16.45 -3.12 8.93
CA LEU A 177 17.65 -2.31 8.70
C LEU A 177 17.80 -1.20 9.76
N ALA A 178 16.69 -0.62 10.25
CA ALA A 178 16.68 0.34 11.37
C ALA A 178 17.27 -0.23 12.67
N ALA A 179 17.16 -1.55 12.87
CA ALA A 179 17.62 -2.22 14.07
C ALA A 179 19.13 -2.47 14.06
N VAL A 180 19.80 -2.30 12.92
CA VAL A 180 21.23 -2.52 12.75
C VAL A 180 21.97 -1.18 12.75
N PRO A 181 22.72 -0.82 13.81
CA PRO A 181 23.48 0.42 13.85
C PRO A 181 24.64 0.34 12.83
N SER A 182 24.55 1.07 11.73
CA SER A 182 25.61 1.09 10.70
C SER A 182 25.69 2.45 10.01
N LYS A 183 26.85 3.11 10.11
CA LYS A 183 27.13 4.39 9.42
C LYS A 183 27.00 4.27 7.89
N ARG A 184 27.32 3.09 7.33
CA ARG A 184 27.17 2.80 5.89
C ARG A 184 25.70 2.73 5.48
N VAL A 185 24.85 2.11 6.31
CA VAL A 185 23.41 2.01 6.08
C VAL A 185 22.77 3.40 6.11
N THR A 186 23.14 4.23 7.09
CA THR A 186 22.66 5.63 7.18
C THR A 186 23.05 6.45 5.94
N ALA A 187 24.30 6.35 5.48
CA ALA A 187 24.76 7.05 4.28
C ALA A 187 24.01 6.60 3.02
N ALA A 188 23.84 5.29 2.83
CA ALA A 188 23.10 4.74 1.70
C ALA A 188 21.61 5.14 1.70
N LEU A 189 20.96 5.12 2.88
CA LEU A 189 19.58 5.59 3.05
C LEU A 189 19.41 7.08 2.70
N GLY A 190 20.43 7.90 2.99
CA GLY A 190 20.46 9.31 2.60
C GLY A 190 20.39 9.50 1.08
N VAL A 191 21.26 8.81 0.34
CA VAL A 191 21.27 8.86 -1.14
C VAL A 191 19.94 8.36 -1.71
N VAL A 192 19.41 7.25 -1.19
CA VAL A 192 18.13 6.70 -1.65
C VAL A 192 16.97 7.64 -1.33
N LYS A 193 16.97 8.33 -0.19
CA LYS A 193 15.96 9.34 0.15
C LYS A 193 15.94 10.46 -0.88
N GLU A 194 17.11 10.97 -1.24
CA GLU A 194 17.25 12.11 -2.14
C GLU A 194 16.80 11.76 -3.56
N GLU A 195 17.23 10.61 -4.06
CA GLU A 195 16.77 10.03 -5.34
C GLU A 195 15.26 9.79 -5.36
N LEU A 196 14.71 9.21 -4.29
CA LEU A 196 13.27 8.96 -4.18
C LEU A 196 12.48 10.27 -4.14
N ILE A 197 12.93 11.29 -3.40
CA ILE A 197 12.25 12.58 -3.34
C ILE A 197 12.28 13.27 -4.71
N GLN A 198 13.43 13.26 -5.38
CA GLN A 198 13.61 13.88 -6.70
C GLN A 198 12.74 13.22 -7.77
N HIS A 199 12.64 11.88 -7.76
CA HIS A 199 11.87 11.12 -8.73
C HIS A 199 10.45 10.78 -8.27
N ASN A 200 10.04 11.14 -7.06
CA ASN A 200 8.75 10.78 -6.45
C ASN A 200 7.58 11.11 -7.38
N ALA A 201 7.58 12.31 -7.95
CA ALA A 201 6.51 12.75 -8.85
C ALA A 201 6.42 11.89 -10.13
N ALA A 202 7.56 11.47 -10.69
CA ALA A 202 7.59 10.61 -11.87
C ALA A 202 7.12 9.18 -11.52
N ILE A 203 7.62 8.61 -10.42
CA ILE A 203 7.23 7.28 -9.94
C ILE A 203 5.72 7.23 -9.65
N MET A 204 5.20 8.23 -8.94
CA MET A 204 3.77 8.34 -8.63
C MET A 204 2.92 8.54 -9.88
N THR A 205 3.39 9.31 -10.87
CA THR A 205 2.68 9.48 -12.14
C THR A 205 2.56 8.14 -12.88
N VAL A 206 3.66 7.41 -13.05
CA VAL A 206 3.66 6.09 -13.72
C VAL A 206 2.75 5.11 -12.99
N LEU A 207 2.84 5.08 -11.66
CA LEU A 207 1.99 4.25 -10.81
C LEU A 207 0.50 4.56 -10.99
N PHE A 208 0.11 5.85 -10.94
CA PHE A 208 -1.29 6.24 -11.13
C PHE A 208 -1.80 5.93 -12.54
N VAL A 209 -0.97 6.04 -13.57
CA VAL A 209 -1.33 5.63 -14.95
C VAL A 209 -1.58 4.13 -15.02
N LEU A 210 -0.71 3.31 -14.44
CA LEU A 210 -0.89 1.85 -14.40
C LEU A 210 -2.16 1.45 -13.64
N LEU A 211 -2.45 2.09 -12.51
CA LEU A 211 -3.67 1.86 -11.73
C LEU A 211 -4.94 2.29 -12.47
N ALA A 212 -4.91 3.42 -13.18
CA ALA A 212 -6.00 3.83 -14.04
C ALA A 212 -6.27 2.79 -15.13
N GLY A 213 -5.22 2.28 -15.79
CA GLY A 213 -5.32 1.19 -16.76
C GLY A 213 -5.90 -0.10 -16.18
N LEU A 214 -5.52 -0.45 -14.95
CA LEU A 214 -6.08 -1.60 -14.24
C LEU A 214 -7.58 -1.44 -14.00
N GLN A 215 -8.04 -0.25 -13.58
CA GLN A 215 -9.47 -0.01 -13.39
C GLN A 215 -10.25 -0.05 -14.71
N VAL A 216 -9.67 0.45 -15.80
CA VAL A 216 -10.24 0.29 -17.14
C VAL A 216 -10.37 -1.19 -17.51
N SER A 217 -9.37 -2.03 -17.22
CA SER A 217 -9.44 -3.48 -17.45
C SER A 217 -10.60 -4.13 -16.68
N HIS A 218 -10.85 -3.73 -15.43
CA HIS A 218 -12.00 -4.20 -14.65
C HIS A 218 -13.34 -3.78 -15.25
N ILE A 219 -13.43 -2.55 -15.76
CA ILE A 219 -14.64 -2.06 -16.46
C ILE A 219 -14.88 -2.88 -17.73
N VAL A 220 -13.85 -3.08 -18.56
CA VAL A 220 -13.94 -3.88 -19.79
C VAL A 220 -14.40 -5.29 -19.47
N THR A 221 -13.75 -5.96 -18.51
CA THR A 221 -14.09 -7.33 -18.11
C THR A 221 -15.53 -7.44 -17.62
N ALA A 222 -16.02 -6.45 -16.87
CA ALA A 222 -17.39 -6.41 -16.37
C ALA A 222 -18.44 -6.11 -17.46
N LEU A 223 -18.05 -5.41 -18.54
CA LEU A 223 -18.92 -5.15 -19.70
C LEU A 223 -18.95 -6.30 -20.71
N THR A 224 -17.93 -7.16 -20.71
CA THR A 224 -17.81 -8.32 -21.63
C THR A 224 -18.22 -9.67 -21.02
N ALA A 225 -18.60 -9.69 -19.74
CA ALA A 225 -19.05 -10.89 -19.02
C ALA A 225 -20.58 -10.98 -19.00
#